data_AF-A0A538PHJ6-F1
#
_entry.id   AF-A0A538PHJ6-F1
#
_cell.length_a   1.000
_cell.length_b   1.000
_cell.length_c   1.000
_cell.angle_alpha   90.00
_cell.angle_beta   90.00
_cell.angle_gamma   90.00
#
_symmetry.space_group_name_H-M   'P 1'
#
loop_
_entity.id
_entity.type
_entity.pdbx_description
1 polymer ?
#
loop_
_entity_poly.entity_id
_entity_poly.type
_entity_poly.pdbx_seq_one_letter_code
_entity_poly.pdbx_strand_id
1 'polypeptide(L)'
;MRRGIVLAIVLAAASARADSPRLAEARRAVAAVDYDTARRLLVEALHDGDNSPAAMSEIYRLSARAAVVLDQRDLAEQYYRRWLAIDPDAALPPDTAPKLREPFVAAQAYIAAHGRLRARAQRTPAGEIDVELLVDPLAMAHAAAAIDPIDAPASPPAAVTAPPPPGPRRGARSPVRFGSERRVHLAAGARVAILDDTGNRLLELEPEPAAAPATSAAAPPASTAAPSPAATPLSPTDTPPWTQRWTTWAIPTGVFALGAAGFGIAAIASYGRAHQITGDSGQYFLSDAEANVRRGRTFVWITIGAGAAAIGCAIPTAIYFSRDRDLNHLIIAPIAAPHHAGIAVGGRF
;
A
#
# COMPACT_ATOMS: atom_id res chain seq x y z
N MET A 1 -43.26 18.05 46.96
CA MET A 1 -42.59 18.57 45.74
C MET A 1 -41.88 17.42 45.03
N ARG A 2 -42.46 16.86 43.96
CA ARG A 2 -41.89 15.76 43.17
C ARG A 2 -41.25 16.34 41.90
N ARG A 3 -39.92 16.25 41.77
CA ARG A 3 -39.19 16.59 40.53
C ARG A 3 -39.17 15.37 39.62
N GLY A 4 -39.84 15.47 38.48
CA GLY A 4 -39.83 14.44 37.44
C GLY A 4 -38.53 14.46 36.66
N ILE A 5 -37.87 13.31 36.55
CA ILE A 5 -36.71 13.08 35.70
C ILE A 5 -37.24 12.73 34.31
N VAL A 6 -37.04 13.64 33.35
CA VAL A 6 -37.28 13.38 31.92
C VAL A 6 -36.09 12.58 31.41
N LEU A 7 -36.29 11.27 31.23
CA LEU A 7 -35.34 10.37 30.59
C LEU A 7 -35.39 10.60 29.07
N ALA A 8 -34.46 11.40 28.56
CA ALA A 8 -34.25 11.55 27.12
C ALA A 8 -33.59 10.28 26.57
N ILE A 9 -34.40 9.39 26.00
CA ILE A 9 -33.91 8.25 25.22
C ILE A 9 -33.40 8.81 23.89
N VAL A 10 -32.09 9.10 23.83
CA VAL A 10 -31.39 9.37 22.58
C VAL A 10 -31.26 8.03 21.84
N LEU A 11 -32.25 7.72 21.01
CA LEU A 11 -32.10 6.68 19.99
C LEU A 11 -31.03 7.15 19.01
N ALA A 12 -29.81 6.66 19.21
CA ALA A 12 -28.81 6.64 18.16
C ALA A 12 -29.38 5.77 17.03
N ALA A 13 -30.03 6.41 16.07
CA ALA A 13 -30.38 5.79 14.80
C ALA A 13 -29.06 5.46 14.09
N ALA A 14 -28.50 4.30 14.42
CA ALA A 14 -27.39 3.72 13.71
C ALA A 14 -27.82 3.67 12.24
N SER A 15 -27.18 4.47 11.41
CA SER A 15 -27.38 4.53 9.98
C SER A 15 -27.14 3.13 9.43
N ALA A 16 -28.22 2.36 9.30
CA ALA A 16 -28.22 0.99 8.81
C ALA A 16 -27.96 1.04 7.29
N ARG A 17 -26.73 1.36 6.90
CA ARG A 17 -26.21 0.92 5.62
C ARG A 17 -26.23 -0.60 5.69
N ALA A 18 -26.83 -1.23 4.68
CA ALA A 18 -26.88 -2.68 4.58
C ALA A 18 -25.45 -3.18 4.40
N ASP A 19 -24.78 -3.46 5.51
CA ASP A 19 -23.59 -4.30 5.55
C ASP A 19 -23.87 -5.54 4.70
N SER A 20 -22.85 -6.01 3.95
CA SER A 20 -23.02 -7.26 3.22
C SER A 20 -23.55 -8.34 4.18
N PRO A 21 -24.58 -9.12 3.79
CA PRO A 21 -25.06 -10.23 4.61
C PRO A 21 -23.94 -11.21 4.95
N ARG A 22 -22.92 -11.32 4.07
CA ARG A 22 -21.71 -12.12 4.29
C ARG A 22 -20.85 -11.59 5.42
N LEU A 23 -20.71 -10.27 5.57
CA LEU A 23 -20.01 -9.68 6.71
C LEU A 23 -20.74 -9.99 8.02
N ALA A 24 -22.07 -9.91 8.04
CA ALA A 24 -22.86 -10.29 9.22
C ALA A 24 -22.72 -11.78 9.57
N GLU A 25 -22.71 -12.66 8.57
CA GLU A 25 -22.40 -14.09 8.74
C GLU A 25 -20.97 -14.33 9.24
N ALA A 26 -19.98 -13.62 8.68
CA ALA A 26 -18.59 -13.73 9.09
C ALA A 26 -18.39 -13.32 10.56
N ARG A 27 -19.04 -12.23 11.01
CA ARG A 27 -19.04 -11.81 12.42
C ARG A 27 -19.56 -12.92 13.33
N ARG A 28 -20.66 -13.58 12.95
CA ARG A 28 -21.22 -14.72 13.69
C ARG A 28 -20.26 -15.91 13.73
N ALA A 29 -19.62 -16.24 12.61
CA ALA A 29 -18.61 -17.31 12.55
C ALA A 29 -17.40 -17.02 13.46
N VAL A 30 -16.88 -15.78 13.46
CA VAL A 30 -15.81 -15.37 14.38
C VAL A 30 -16.23 -15.46 15.84
N ALA A 31 -17.46 -15.05 16.17
CA ALA A 31 -18.01 -15.17 17.53
C ALA A 31 -18.16 -16.63 17.96
N ALA A 32 -18.46 -17.54 17.02
CA ALA A 32 -18.52 -18.98 17.23
C ALA A 32 -17.15 -19.68 17.18
N VAL A 33 -16.04 -18.92 17.01
CA VAL A 33 -14.67 -19.45 16.92
C VAL A 33 -14.45 -20.34 15.67
N ASP A 34 -15.33 -20.27 14.68
CA ASP A 34 -15.20 -20.97 13.38
C ASP A 34 -14.44 -20.08 12.38
N TYR A 35 -13.11 -20.04 12.54
CA TYR A 35 -12.25 -19.15 11.75
C TYR A 35 -12.08 -19.57 10.29
N ASP A 36 -12.27 -20.85 9.96
CA ASP A 36 -12.25 -21.32 8.58
C ASP A 36 -13.48 -20.85 7.80
N THR A 37 -14.67 -21.00 8.38
CA THR A 37 -15.91 -20.45 7.80
C THR A 37 -15.86 -18.94 7.74
N ALA A 38 -15.38 -18.27 8.81
CA ALA A 38 -15.22 -16.82 8.81
C ALA A 38 -14.31 -16.34 7.67
N ARG A 39 -13.16 -16.98 7.45
CA ARG A 39 -12.24 -16.63 6.37
C ARG A 39 -12.93 -16.72 5.00
N ARG A 40 -13.66 -17.80 4.73
CA ARG A 40 -14.41 -17.96 3.46
C ARG A 40 -15.43 -16.83 3.28
N LEU A 41 -16.25 -16.56 4.30
CA LEU A 41 -17.28 -15.52 4.26
C LEU A 41 -16.69 -14.10 4.09
N LEU A 42 -15.53 -13.82 4.69
CA LEU A 42 -14.85 -12.54 4.54
C LEU A 42 -14.30 -12.34 3.12
N VAL A 43 -13.82 -13.41 2.48
CA VAL A 43 -13.40 -13.36 1.07
C VAL A 43 -14.61 -13.11 0.17
N GLU A 44 -15.73 -13.80 0.41
CA GLU A 44 -16.98 -13.56 -0.32
C GLU A 44 -17.45 -12.11 -0.13
N ALA A 45 -17.43 -11.60 1.11
CA ALA A 45 -17.78 -10.21 1.41
C ALA A 45 -16.91 -9.20 0.66
N LEU A 46 -15.60 -9.46 0.47
CA LEU A 46 -14.73 -8.61 -0.35
C LEU A 46 -15.14 -8.61 -1.83
N HIS A 47 -15.58 -9.76 -2.35
CA HIS A 47 -15.95 -9.91 -3.76
C HIS A 47 -17.35 -9.37 -4.09
N ASP A 48 -18.24 -9.23 -3.10
CA ASP A 48 -19.58 -8.66 -3.29
C ASP A 48 -19.55 -7.23 -3.85
N GLY A 49 -18.45 -6.50 -3.64
CA GLY A 49 -18.32 -5.09 -4.03
C GLY A 49 -19.18 -4.18 -3.15
N ASP A 50 -19.15 -2.86 -3.43
CA ASP A 50 -20.05 -1.87 -2.82
C ASP A 50 -19.98 -1.78 -1.28
N ASN A 51 -18.96 -2.35 -0.64
CA ASN A 51 -18.74 -2.20 0.79
C ASN A 51 -18.40 -0.74 1.12
N SER A 52 -18.88 -0.24 2.26
CA SER A 52 -18.48 1.08 2.77
C SER A 52 -17.05 1.06 3.33
N PRO A 53 -16.38 2.22 3.50
CA PRO A 53 -15.05 2.23 4.12
C PRO A 53 -15.03 1.60 5.52
N ALA A 54 -16.09 1.83 6.32
CA ALA A 54 -16.22 1.22 7.65
C ALA A 54 -16.35 -0.31 7.57
N ALA A 55 -17.16 -0.82 6.64
CA ALA A 55 -17.29 -2.26 6.40
C ALA A 55 -15.97 -2.87 5.92
N MET A 56 -15.24 -2.19 5.02
CA MET A 56 -13.93 -2.62 4.54
C MET A 56 -12.90 -2.69 5.68
N SER A 57 -12.83 -1.67 6.53
CA SER A 57 -11.98 -1.69 7.72
C SER A 57 -12.30 -2.88 8.62
N GLU A 58 -13.59 -3.17 8.84
CA GLU A 58 -14.00 -4.30 9.66
C GLU A 58 -13.66 -5.65 9.01
N ILE A 59 -13.89 -5.81 7.70
CA ILE A 59 -13.54 -7.01 6.94
C ILE A 59 -12.05 -7.30 7.08
N TYR A 60 -11.18 -6.32 6.88
CA TYR A 60 -9.73 -6.52 7.02
C TYR A 60 -9.31 -6.80 8.46
N ARG A 61 -9.91 -6.13 9.45
CA ARG A 61 -9.65 -6.40 10.87
C ARG A 61 -10.01 -7.84 11.24
N LEU A 62 -11.18 -8.34 10.82
CA LEU A 62 -11.61 -9.72 11.06
C LEU A 62 -10.75 -10.72 10.29
N SER A 63 -10.37 -10.40 9.05
CA SER A 63 -9.49 -11.23 8.22
C SER A 63 -8.12 -11.40 8.84
N ALA A 64 -7.54 -10.32 9.37
CA ALA A 64 -6.26 -10.36 10.08
C ALA A 64 -6.35 -11.23 11.34
N ARG A 65 -7.41 -11.08 12.14
CA ARG A 65 -7.64 -11.92 13.33
C ARG A 65 -7.75 -13.40 12.97
N ALA A 66 -8.55 -13.74 11.97
CA ALA A 66 -8.71 -15.13 11.52
C ALA A 66 -7.37 -15.70 11.02
N ALA A 67 -6.60 -14.93 10.24
CA ALA A 67 -5.29 -15.33 9.77
C ALA A 67 -4.31 -15.62 10.92
N VAL A 68 -4.27 -14.81 11.99
CA VAL A 68 -3.41 -15.10 13.16
C VAL A 68 -3.79 -16.40 13.86
N VAL A 69 -5.10 -16.67 14.03
CA VAL A 69 -5.57 -17.89 14.69
C VAL A 69 -5.23 -19.13 13.86
N LEU A 70 -5.34 -19.03 12.54
CA LEU A 70 -4.98 -20.08 11.59
C LEU A 70 -3.45 -20.19 11.33
N ASP A 71 -2.64 -19.51 12.14
CA ASP A 71 -1.17 -19.47 12.06
C ASP A 71 -0.60 -18.90 10.74
N GLN A 72 -1.39 -18.07 10.06
CA GLN A 72 -1.03 -17.40 8.81
C GLN A 72 -0.50 -15.98 9.07
N ARG A 73 0.61 -15.90 9.81
CA ARG A 73 1.14 -14.63 10.33
C ARG A 73 1.44 -13.58 9.26
N ASP A 74 2.10 -13.96 8.16
CA ASP A 74 2.44 -13.03 7.07
C ASP A 74 1.18 -12.45 6.40
N LEU A 75 0.13 -13.26 6.29
CA LEU A 75 -1.14 -12.84 5.72
C LEU A 75 -1.90 -11.91 6.67
N ALA A 76 -1.85 -12.18 7.98
CA ALA A 76 -2.42 -11.29 8.99
C ALA A 76 -1.80 -9.90 8.95
N GLU A 77 -0.47 -9.82 8.82
CA GLU A 77 0.22 -8.55 8.67
C GLU A 77 -0.25 -7.79 7.42
N GLN A 78 -0.40 -8.47 6.27
CA GLN A 78 -0.91 -7.83 5.05
C GLN A 78 -2.34 -7.29 5.23
N TYR A 79 -3.22 -8.02 5.92
CA TYR A 79 -4.56 -7.52 6.22
C TYR A 79 -4.52 -6.33 7.19
N TYR A 80 -3.67 -6.35 8.20
CA TYR A 80 -3.48 -5.18 9.08
C TYR A 80 -2.93 -3.97 8.33
N ARG A 81 -2.02 -4.14 7.37
CA ARG A 81 -1.54 -3.04 6.53
C ARG A 81 -2.70 -2.43 5.72
N ARG A 82 -3.57 -3.25 5.12
CA ARG A 82 -4.76 -2.77 4.38
C ARG A 82 -5.76 -2.07 5.30
N TRP A 83 -5.99 -2.60 6.50
CA TRP A 83 -6.85 -1.95 7.49
C TRP A 83 -6.31 -0.58 7.89
N LEU A 84 -5.02 -0.48 8.24
CA LEU A 84 -4.37 0.77 8.62
C LEU A 84 -4.21 1.78 7.47
N ALA A 85 -4.18 1.30 6.22
CA ALA A 85 -4.20 2.17 5.05
C ALA A 85 -5.54 2.91 4.89
N ILE A 86 -6.65 2.28 5.29
CA ILE A 86 -8.01 2.84 5.25
C ILE A 86 -8.29 3.66 6.52
N ASP A 87 -8.02 3.07 7.68
CA ASP A 87 -8.25 3.64 9.01
C ASP A 87 -6.92 3.76 9.78
N PRO A 88 -6.21 4.89 9.64
CA PRO A 88 -4.89 5.07 10.23
C PRO A 88 -4.90 5.21 11.75
N ASP A 89 -6.06 5.53 12.34
CA ASP A 89 -6.23 5.69 13.78
C ASP A 89 -6.73 4.39 14.44
N ALA A 90 -6.90 3.34 13.64
CA ALA A 90 -7.25 2.02 14.13
C ALA A 90 -6.27 1.53 15.20
N ALA A 91 -6.82 0.98 16.27
CA ALA A 91 -6.05 0.39 17.37
C ALA A 91 -6.66 -0.96 17.76
N LEU A 92 -5.79 -1.89 18.18
CA LEU A 92 -6.23 -3.11 18.84
C LEU A 92 -6.63 -2.81 20.30
N PRO A 93 -7.64 -3.50 20.86
CA PRO A 93 -7.94 -3.43 22.29
C PRO A 93 -6.70 -3.71 23.15
N PRO A 94 -6.53 -3.03 24.29
CA PRO A 94 -5.31 -3.15 25.11
C PRO A 94 -5.08 -4.57 25.64
N ASP A 95 -6.16 -5.32 25.87
CA ASP A 95 -6.20 -6.71 26.33
C ASP A 95 -5.97 -7.75 25.22
N THR A 96 -5.70 -7.31 23.98
CA THR A 96 -5.43 -8.22 22.85
C THR A 96 -4.22 -9.12 23.12
N ALA A 97 -4.35 -10.41 22.80
CA ALA A 97 -3.29 -11.40 22.99
C ALA A 97 -1.99 -10.99 22.26
N PRO A 98 -0.79 -11.25 22.82
CA PRO A 98 0.48 -10.89 22.20
C PRO A 98 0.64 -11.37 20.75
N LYS A 99 0.14 -12.58 20.42
CA LYS A 99 0.19 -13.17 19.07
C LYS A 99 -0.53 -12.32 18.01
N LEU A 100 -1.59 -11.60 18.39
CA LEU A 100 -2.33 -10.70 17.51
C LEU A 100 -1.66 -9.33 17.39
N ARG A 101 -0.98 -8.88 18.46
CA ARG A 101 -0.35 -7.55 18.54
C ARG A 101 0.89 -7.44 17.64
N GLU A 102 1.71 -8.47 17.59
CA GLU A 102 2.98 -8.45 16.86
C GLU A 102 2.83 -8.13 15.35
N PRO A 103 2.01 -8.83 14.55
CA PRO A 103 1.79 -8.47 13.14
C PRO A 103 1.12 -7.10 12.95
N PHE A 104 0.32 -6.65 13.93
CA PHE A 104 -0.28 -5.31 13.88
C PHE A 104 0.78 -4.20 14.07
N VAL A 105 1.71 -4.37 15.02
CA VAL A 105 2.83 -3.44 15.22
C VAL A 105 3.74 -3.39 13.98
N ALA A 106 4.01 -4.54 13.35
CA ALA A 106 4.74 -4.59 12.09
C ALA A 106 4.02 -3.81 10.98
N ALA A 107 2.70 -3.98 10.86
CA ALA A 107 1.89 -3.23 9.92
C ALA A 107 1.89 -1.71 10.21
N GLN A 108 1.84 -1.30 11.49
CA GLN A 108 1.97 0.11 11.89
C GLN A 108 3.32 0.70 11.47
N ALA A 109 4.42 -0.02 11.71
CA ALA A 109 5.75 0.42 11.29
C ALA A 109 5.84 0.58 9.76
N TYR A 110 5.23 -0.33 9.01
CA TYR A 110 5.15 -0.24 7.55
C TYR A 110 4.40 1.02 7.09
N ILE A 111 3.20 1.27 7.64
CA ILE A 111 2.38 2.44 7.29
C ILE A 111 3.04 3.75 7.71
N ALA A 112 3.72 3.77 8.86
CA ALA A 112 4.50 4.93 9.28
C ALA A 112 5.63 5.27 8.29
N ALA A 113 6.26 4.26 7.68
CA ALA A 113 7.34 4.44 6.70
C ALA A 113 6.85 4.80 5.29
N HIS A 114 5.72 4.23 4.83
CA HIS A 114 5.25 4.37 3.44
C HIS A 114 4.09 5.35 3.28
N GLY A 115 3.51 5.82 4.38
CA GLY A 115 2.31 6.64 4.39
C GLY A 115 1.01 5.83 4.34
N ARG A 116 -0.10 6.54 4.17
CA ARG A 116 -1.47 5.99 4.15
C ARG A 116 -2.16 6.30 2.82
N LEU A 117 -3.28 5.64 2.54
CA LEU A 117 -4.10 5.97 1.38
C LEU A 117 -4.59 7.42 1.49
N ARG A 118 -4.25 8.26 0.51
CA ARG A 118 -4.70 9.65 0.43
C ARG A 118 -5.05 10.00 -1.00
N ALA A 119 -6.21 10.61 -1.17
CA ALA A 119 -6.64 11.22 -2.41
C ALA A 119 -7.18 12.62 -2.13
N ARG A 120 -7.16 13.47 -3.15
CA ARG A 120 -7.74 14.80 -3.17
C ARG A 120 -8.85 14.82 -4.21
N ALA A 121 -9.96 15.48 -3.89
CA ALA A 121 -11.03 15.77 -4.83
C ALA A 121 -11.26 17.28 -4.85
N GLN A 122 -11.23 17.89 -6.03
CA GLN A 122 -11.44 19.33 -6.22
C GLN A 122 -12.52 19.54 -7.28
N ARG A 123 -13.49 20.40 -7.00
CA ARG A 123 -14.50 20.78 -7.99
C ARG A 123 -13.91 21.79 -8.98
N THR A 124 -14.12 21.57 -10.27
CA THR A 124 -13.73 22.53 -11.32
C THR A 124 -14.78 23.64 -11.45
N PRO A 125 -14.45 24.79 -12.08
CA PRO A 125 -15.42 25.85 -12.35
C PRO A 125 -16.61 25.39 -13.22
N ALA A 126 -16.43 24.34 -14.04
CA ALA A 126 -17.48 23.74 -14.85
C ALA A 126 -18.42 22.81 -14.05
N GLY A 127 -18.11 22.57 -12.77
CA GLY A 127 -18.88 21.70 -11.87
C GLY A 127 -18.47 20.23 -11.89
N GLU A 128 -17.53 19.85 -12.75
CA GLU A 128 -16.87 18.54 -12.74
C GLU A 128 -15.99 18.37 -11.49
N ILE A 129 -15.56 17.15 -11.21
CA ILE A 129 -14.70 16.84 -10.06
C ILE A 129 -13.39 16.21 -10.54
N ASP A 130 -12.29 16.87 -10.26
CA ASP A 130 -10.94 16.37 -10.48
C ASP A 130 -10.50 15.58 -9.25
N VAL A 131 -10.16 14.31 -9.44
CA VAL A 131 -9.71 13.43 -8.37
C VAL A 131 -8.26 13.03 -8.62
N GLU A 132 -7.42 13.27 -7.64
CA GLU A 132 -5.98 12.93 -7.67
C GLU A 132 -5.63 11.98 -6.52
N LEU A 133 -5.04 10.83 -6.85
CA LEU A 133 -4.55 9.87 -5.89
C LEU A 133 -3.11 10.21 -5.49
N LEU A 134 -2.96 10.83 -4.32
CA LEU A 134 -1.68 11.36 -3.82
C LEU A 134 -0.75 10.23 -3.33
N VAL A 135 -1.28 9.31 -2.52
CA VAL A 135 -0.51 8.23 -1.90
C VAL A 135 -1.36 6.98 -1.86
N ASP A 136 -0.81 5.86 -2.34
CA ASP A 136 -1.41 4.52 -2.26
C ASP A 136 -0.28 3.49 -2.12
N PRO A 137 0.13 3.18 -0.88
CA PRO A 137 1.31 2.35 -0.61
C PRO A 137 1.08 0.88 -0.97
N LEU A 138 -0.18 0.46 -1.08
CA LEU A 138 -0.58 -0.94 -1.28
C LEU A 138 -1.24 -1.18 -2.64
N ALA A 139 -1.29 -0.16 -3.51
CA ALA A 139 -1.95 -0.20 -4.82
C ALA A 139 -3.41 -0.69 -4.73
N MET A 140 -4.14 -0.23 -3.71
CA MET A 140 -5.54 -0.64 -3.46
C MET A 140 -6.53 0.13 -4.33
N ALA A 141 -6.24 1.39 -4.66
CA ALA A 141 -7.16 2.24 -5.42
C ALA A 141 -7.08 1.92 -6.91
N HIS A 142 -8.21 1.49 -7.49
CA HIS A 142 -8.31 1.13 -8.90
C HIS A 142 -9.18 2.10 -9.71
N ALA A 143 -10.24 2.64 -9.10
CA ALA A 143 -11.17 3.54 -9.77
C ALA A 143 -11.69 4.63 -8.82
N ALA A 144 -12.37 5.64 -9.37
CA ALA A 144 -13.17 6.57 -8.61
C ALA A 144 -14.57 6.72 -9.20
N ALA A 145 -15.55 7.02 -8.36
CA ALA A 145 -16.92 7.28 -8.78
C ALA A 145 -17.51 8.47 -8.02
N ALA A 146 -18.31 9.27 -8.71
CA ALA A 146 -19.13 10.30 -8.08
C ALA A 146 -20.34 9.62 -7.42
N ILE A 147 -20.59 9.96 -6.15
CA ILE A 147 -21.74 9.49 -5.38
C ILE A 147 -22.68 10.67 -5.21
N ASP A 148 -23.92 10.51 -5.66
CA ASP A 148 -24.97 11.48 -5.42
C ASP A 148 -25.49 11.32 -3.98
N PRO A 149 -25.79 12.42 -3.28
CA PRO A 149 -26.16 12.38 -1.86
C PRO A 149 -27.54 11.75 -1.67
N ILE A 150 -28.32 11.59 -2.74
CA ILE A 150 -29.63 10.92 -2.73
C ILE A 150 -29.48 9.40 -2.56
N ASP A 151 -28.32 8.83 -2.94
CA ASP A 151 -27.97 7.44 -2.64
C ASP A 151 -27.44 7.27 -1.20
N ALA A 152 -27.16 8.38 -0.48
CA ALA A 152 -27.09 8.30 0.97
C ALA A 152 -28.54 8.14 1.45
N PRO A 153 -28.84 7.09 2.24
CA PRO A 153 -30.22 6.76 2.58
C PRO A 153 -30.88 7.98 3.18
N ALA A 154 -31.86 8.54 2.45
CA ALA A 154 -32.77 9.52 3.01
C ALA A 154 -33.27 8.95 4.33
N SER A 155 -33.24 9.76 5.40
CA SER A 155 -33.80 9.42 6.70
C SER A 155 -35.08 8.61 6.50
N PRO A 156 -35.23 7.44 7.16
CA PRO A 156 -36.31 6.52 6.84
C PRO A 156 -37.64 7.27 6.82
N PRO A 157 -38.36 7.31 5.68
CA PRO A 157 -39.69 7.88 5.67
C PRO A 157 -40.52 7.09 6.67
N ALA A 158 -41.21 7.80 7.55
CA ALA A 158 -42.06 7.22 8.58
C ALA A 158 -42.94 6.12 7.98
N ALA A 159 -42.74 4.88 8.45
CA ALA A 159 -43.59 3.70 8.24
C ALA A 159 -44.26 3.58 6.85
N VAL A 160 -43.49 3.25 5.81
CA VAL A 160 -44.07 2.74 4.55
C VAL A 160 -44.21 1.22 4.67
N THR A 161 -45.46 0.74 4.70
CA THR A 161 -45.90 -0.62 5.04
C THR A 161 -45.63 -1.68 3.95
N ALA A 162 -44.75 -1.44 2.97
CA ALA A 162 -44.42 -2.46 1.97
C ALA A 162 -43.03 -2.22 1.36
N PRO A 163 -42.16 -3.25 1.29
CA PRO A 163 -40.89 -3.14 0.59
C PRO A 163 -41.15 -2.96 -0.92
N PRO A 164 -40.65 -1.90 -1.56
CA PRO A 164 -40.74 -1.75 -2.99
C PRO A 164 -39.94 -2.87 -3.69
N PRO A 165 -40.37 -3.32 -4.88
CA PRO A 165 -39.62 -4.30 -5.65
C PRO A 165 -38.21 -3.75 -5.99
N PRO A 166 -37.19 -4.62 -6.09
CA PRO A 166 -35.82 -4.21 -6.41
C PRO A 166 -35.76 -3.66 -7.85
N GLY A 167 -35.96 -2.35 -7.99
CA GLY A 167 -35.71 -1.64 -9.23
C GLY A 167 -34.21 -1.54 -9.51
N PRO A 168 -33.79 -1.34 -10.78
CA PRO A 168 -32.41 -1.03 -11.10
C PRO A 168 -31.98 0.20 -10.28
N ARG A 169 -30.90 0.06 -9.50
CA ARG A 169 -30.33 1.12 -8.65
C ARG A 169 -29.99 2.33 -9.52
N ARG A 170 -30.92 3.29 -9.61
CA ARG A 170 -30.77 4.55 -10.35
C ARG A 170 -29.93 5.49 -9.50
N GLY A 171 -28.63 5.57 -9.74
CA GLY A 171 -27.80 6.62 -9.13
C GLY A 171 -26.30 6.41 -9.26
N ALA A 172 -25.82 5.17 -9.23
CA ALA A 172 -24.39 4.91 -9.33
C ALA A 172 -23.89 5.17 -10.76
N ARG A 173 -23.18 6.29 -10.93
CA ARG A 173 -22.45 6.58 -12.17
C ARG A 173 -21.35 5.55 -12.37
N SER A 174 -21.08 5.21 -13.62
CA SER A 174 -20.04 4.22 -13.96
C SER A 174 -18.69 4.65 -13.38
N PRO A 175 -17.99 3.75 -12.68
CA PRO A 175 -16.69 4.05 -12.11
C PRO A 175 -15.67 4.34 -13.21
N VAL A 176 -14.82 5.34 -12.99
CA VAL A 176 -13.73 5.73 -13.90
C VAL A 176 -12.41 5.23 -13.33
N ARG A 177 -11.67 4.43 -14.10
CA ARG A 177 -10.39 3.84 -13.66
C ARG A 177 -9.29 4.89 -13.61
N PHE A 178 -8.41 4.79 -12.61
CA PHE A 178 -7.21 5.63 -12.55
C PHE A 178 -6.23 5.26 -13.68
N GLY A 179 -5.77 6.27 -14.41
CA GLY A 179 -4.68 6.14 -15.38
C GLY A 179 -3.30 6.13 -14.70
N SER A 180 -2.24 6.08 -15.51
CA SER A 180 -0.85 6.19 -15.04
C SER A 180 -0.55 7.50 -14.30
N GLU A 181 -1.28 8.56 -14.65
CA GLU A 181 -1.17 9.88 -14.01
C GLU A 181 -1.86 9.94 -12.64
N ARG A 182 -2.55 8.88 -12.21
CA ARG A 182 -3.26 8.82 -10.92
C ARG A 182 -4.31 9.93 -10.77
N ARG A 183 -4.85 10.40 -11.89
CA ARG A 183 -5.90 11.43 -11.96
C ARG A 183 -7.08 10.94 -12.78
N VAL A 184 -8.28 11.34 -12.38
CA VAL A 184 -9.52 11.10 -13.14
C VAL A 184 -10.44 12.31 -13.04
N HIS A 185 -11.15 12.58 -14.13
CA HIS A 185 -12.20 13.58 -14.20
C HIS A 185 -13.55 12.88 -14.06
N LEU A 186 -14.35 13.31 -13.09
CA LEU A 186 -15.67 12.78 -12.83
C LEU A 186 -16.73 13.84 -13.12
N ALA A 187 -17.88 13.41 -13.63
CA ALA A 187 -19.03 14.29 -13.77
C ALA A 187 -19.51 14.80 -12.39
N ALA A 188 -20.19 15.95 -12.37
CA ALA A 188 -20.62 16.65 -11.16
C ALA A 188 -21.37 15.76 -10.14
N GLY A 189 -20.88 15.61 -8.91
CA GLY A 189 -21.54 14.86 -7.83
C GLY A 189 -21.41 15.57 -6.48
N ALA A 190 -22.01 15.02 -5.42
CA ALA A 190 -21.82 15.58 -4.07
C ALA A 190 -20.58 15.04 -3.38
N ARG A 191 -20.30 13.74 -3.55
CA ARG A 191 -19.17 13.05 -2.92
C ARG A 191 -18.42 12.23 -3.95
N VAL A 192 -17.17 11.88 -3.65
CA VAL A 192 -16.35 10.99 -4.46
C VAL A 192 -16.01 9.76 -3.62
N ALA A 193 -16.16 8.57 -4.19
CA ALA A 193 -15.57 7.37 -3.62
C ALA A 193 -14.35 6.93 -4.43
N ILE A 194 -13.30 6.56 -3.71
CA ILE A 194 -12.17 5.80 -4.22
C ILE A 194 -12.52 4.32 -4.07
N LEU A 195 -12.39 3.57 -5.16
CA LEU A 195 -12.85 2.18 -5.28
C LEU A 195 -11.67 1.23 -5.51
N ASP A 196 -11.77 0.02 -4.97
CA ASP A 196 -10.88 -1.10 -5.34
C ASP A 196 -11.30 -1.75 -6.68
N ASP A 197 -10.65 -2.86 -7.03
CA ASP A 197 -10.89 -3.62 -8.26
C ASP A 197 -12.26 -4.31 -8.29
N THR A 198 -12.83 -4.62 -7.13
CA THR A 198 -14.17 -5.20 -6.96
C THR A 198 -15.27 -4.15 -6.76
N GLY A 199 -14.92 -2.87 -6.70
CA GLY A 199 -15.86 -1.77 -6.50
C GLY A 199 -16.21 -1.48 -5.04
N ASN A 200 -15.42 -1.95 -4.07
CA ASN A 200 -15.58 -1.54 -2.67
C ASN A 200 -15.07 -0.12 -2.46
N ARG A 201 -15.73 0.65 -1.60
CA ARG A 201 -15.32 2.02 -1.26
C ARG A 201 -14.22 1.99 -0.20
N LEU A 202 -13.03 2.44 -0.59
CA LEU A 202 -11.87 2.57 0.30
C LEU A 202 -11.85 3.91 1.03
N LEU A 203 -12.22 4.98 0.34
CA LEU A 203 -12.22 6.34 0.87
C LEU A 203 -13.41 7.10 0.29
N GLU A 204 -14.10 7.88 1.12
CA GLU A 204 -15.15 8.80 0.68
C GLU A 204 -14.68 10.24 0.93
N LEU A 205 -14.63 11.05 -0.13
CA LEU A 205 -14.17 12.43 -0.10
C LEU A 205 -15.32 13.39 -0.39
N GLU A 206 -15.31 14.51 0.31
CA GLU A 206 -16.09 15.68 -0.08
C GLU A 206 -15.21 16.56 -0.98
N PRO A 207 -15.62 16.83 -2.23
CA PRO A 207 -14.85 17.66 -3.14
C PRO A 207 -14.68 19.06 -2.56
N GLU A 208 -13.44 19.54 -2.49
CA GLU A 208 -13.14 20.91 -2.12
C GLU A 208 -13.83 21.85 -3.13
N PRO A 209 -14.53 22.91 -2.69
CA PRO A 209 -15.10 23.89 -3.61
C PRO A 209 -14.00 24.44 -4.50
N ALA A 210 -14.35 24.73 -5.77
CA ALA A 210 -13.43 25.39 -6.68
C ALA A 210 -12.89 26.62 -5.97
N ALA A 211 -11.57 26.64 -5.71
CA ALA A 211 -10.92 27.80 -5.12
C ALA A 211 -11.34 28.98 -6.00
N ALA A 212 -12.09 29.93 -5.41
CA ALA A 212 -12.54 31.10 -6.14
C ALA A 212 -11.32 31.65 -6.87
N PRO A 213 -11.36 31.83 -8.20
CA PRO A 213 -10.20 32.17 -9.00
C PRO A 213 -9.55 33.32 -8.29
N ALA A 214 -8.38 33.08 -7.68
CA ALA A 214 -7.83 33.95 -6.65
C ALA A 214 -7.85 35.34 -7.27
N THR A 215 -8.81 36.16 -6.84
CA THR A 215 -9.11 37.43 -7.51
C THR A 215 -7.82 38.16 -7.37
N SER A 216 -7.04 38.22 -8.45
CA SER A 216 -5.61 38.51 -8.42
C SER A 216 -5.48 39.78 -7.62
N ALA A 217 -5.19 39.63 -6.34
CA ALA A 217 -5.33 40.72 -5.39
C ALA A 217 -4.27 41.67 -5.88
N ALA A 218 -4.73 42.85 -6.34
CA ALA A 218 -3.94 43.84 -7.00
C ALA A 218 -2.56 43.85 -6.35
N ALA A 219 -1.54 43.53 -7.15
CA ALA A 219 -0.17 43.40 -6.70
C ALA A 219 0.09 44.53 -5.69
N PRO A 220 0.55 44.22 -4.46
CA PRO A 220 0.85 45.26 -3.49
C PRO A 220 1.73 46.30 -4.18
N PRO A 221 1.42 47.62 -4.06
CA PRO A 221 2.17 48.65 -4.75
C PRO A 221 3.65 48.42 -4.46
N ALA A 222 4.44 48.36 -5.53
CA ALA A 222 5.85 48.05 -5.52
C ALA A 222 6.53 48.78 -4.35
N SER A 223 6.90 48.01 -3.32
CA SER A 223 7.77 48.53 -2.27
C SER A 223 9.10 48.81 -2.95
N THR A 224 9.47 50.09 -3.04
CA THR A 224 10.75 50.59 -3.53
C THR A 224 11.87 49.95 -2.72
N ALA A 225 12.34 48.79 -3.15
CA ALA A 225 13.42 48.07 -2.51
C ALA A 225 14.73 48.80 -2.81
N ALA A 226 15.47 49.09 -1.74
CA ALA A 226 16.81 49.65 -1.79
C ALA A 226 17.73 48.83 -2.73
N PRO A 227 18.69 49.48 -3.42
CA PRO A 227 19.60 48.82 -4.34
C PRO A 227 20.38 47.70 -3.64
N SER A 228 20.13 46.47 -4.07
CA SER A 228 20.88 45.30 -3.65
C SER A 228 22.31 45.40 -4.21
N PRO A 229 23.36 45.21 -3.39
CA PRO A 229 24.74 45.31 -3.84
C PRO A 229 25.01 44.29 -4.95
N ALA A 230 25.69 44.75 -6.01
CA ALA A 230 26.00 43.99 -7.20
C ALA A 230 26.61 42.62 -6.87
N ALA A 231 25.89 41.56 -7.24
CA ALA A 231 26.37 40.20 -7.12
C ALA A 231 27.55 40.00 -8.08
N THR A 232 28.71 39.68 -7.53
CA THR A 232 29.90 39.26 -8.26
C THR A 232 29.57 38.04 -9.12
N PRO A 233 29.88 38.01 -10.42
CA PRO A 233 29.67 36.84 -11.27
C PRO A 233 30.53 35.68 -10.74
N LEU A 234 29.87 34.67 -10.18
CA LEU A 234 30.52 33.42 -9.79
C LEU A 234 31.03 32.74 -11.06
N SER A 235 32.34 32.47 -11.10
CA SER A 235 32.95 31.67 -12.17
C SER A 235 32.23 30.33 -12.28
N PRO A 236 31.99 29.82 -13.51
CA PRO A 236 31.36 28.51 -13.71
C PRO A 236 32.17 27.48 -12.93
N THR A 237 31.52 26.88 -11.95
CA THR A 237 32.12 25.89 -11.07
C THR A 237 32.42 24.67 -11.95
N ASP A 238 33.69 24.29 -12.05
CA ASP A 238 34.14 23.03 -12.62
C ASP A 238 33.53 21.88 -11.81
N THR A 239 32.31 21.52 -12.16
CA THR A 239 31.66 20.36 -11.60
C THR A 239 32.20 19.16 -12.37
N PRO A 240 32.87 18.20 -11.69
CA PRO A 240 33.36 17.02 -12.38
C PRO A 240 32.18 16.32 -13.06
N PRO A 241 32.36 15.80 -14.29
CA PRO A 241 31.30 15.15 -15.03
C PRO A 241 30.67 14.07 -14.16
N TRP A 242 29.34 13.97 -14.18
CA TRP A 242 28.56 13.13 -13.27
C TRP A 242 29.00 11.66 -13.20
N THR A 243 29.62 11.14 -14.27
CA THR A 243 30.21 9.80 -14.36
C THR A 243 31.45 9.61 -13.49
N GLN A 244 32.11 10.69 -13.06
CA GLN A 244 33.27 10.67 -12.16
C GLN A 244 32.89 10.78 -10.68
N ARG A 245 31.60 10.95 -10.34
CA ARG A 245 31.18 10.95 -8.94
C ARG A 245 31.11 9.51 -8.44
N TRP A 246 31.80 9.18 -7.35
CA TRP A 246 31.83 7.82 -6.79
C TRP A 246 30.42 7.29 -6.44
N THR A 247 29.52 8.18 -6.02
CA THR A 247 28.13 7.86 -5.68
C THR A 247 27.33 7.32 -6.87
N THR A 248 27.66 7.74 -8.10
CA THR A 248 27.02 7.27 -9.34
C THR A 248 27.17 5.76 -9.51
N TRP A 249 28.26 5.17 -9.01
CA TRP A 249 28.55 3.74 -9.17
C TRP A 249 28.34 2.94 -7.88
N ALA A 250 28.57 3.55 -6.71
CA ALA A 250 28.37 2.89 -5.42
C ALA A 250 26.90 2.57 -5.13
N ILE A 251 25.97 3.47 -5.47
CA ILE A 251 24.53 3.28 -5.20
C ILE A 251 23.98 2.08 -6.00
N PRO A 252 24.16 1.98 -7.33
CA PRO A 252 23.72 0.80 -8.08
C PRO A 252 24.37 -0.50 -7.57
N THR A 253 25.67 -0.47 -7.26
CA THR A 253 26.38 -1.64 -6.72
C THR A 253 25.72 -2.16 -5.44
N GLY A 254 25.40 -1.27 -4.49
CA GLY A 254 24.71 -1.63 -3.26
C GLY A 254 23.33 -2.23 -3.51
N VAL A 255 22.54 -1.62 -4.40
CA VAL A 255 21.19 -2.12 -4.76
C VAL A 255 21.26 -3.51 -5.37
N PHE A 256 22.16 -3.74 -6.33
CA PHE A 256 22.30 -5.06 -6.97
C PHE A 256 22.84 -6.13 -6.01
N ALA A 257 23.79 -5.78 -5.14
CA ALA A 257 24.32 -6.70 -4.14
C ALA A 257 23.24 -7.14 -3.13
N LEU A 258 22.45 -6.20 -2.62
CA LEU A 258 21.33 -6.49 -1.72
C LEU A 258 20.25 -7.32 -2.42
N GLY A 259 19.93 -6.99 -3.68
CA GLY A 259 18.99 -7.77 -4.49
C GLY A 259 19.46 -9.21 -4.68
N ALA A 260 20.72 -9.42 -5.09
CA ALA A 260 21.29 -10.76 -5.27
C ALA A 260 21.26 -11.58 -3.96
N ALA A 261 21.61 -10.97 -2.82
CA ALA A 261 21.54 -11.64 -1.53
C ALA A 261 20.10 -12.06 -1.17
N GLY A 262 19.12 -11.16 -1.34
CA GLY A 262 17.71 -11.43 -1.04
C GLY A 262 17.14 -12.57 -1.90
N PHE A 263 17.38 -12.55 -3.21
CA PHE A 263 16.94 -13.63 -4.10
C PHE A 263 17.69 -14.94 -3.86
N GLY A 264 18.95 -14.89 -3.44
CA GLY A 264 19.72 -16.08 -3.02
C GLY A 264 19.07 -16.79 -1.83
N ILE A 265 18.70 -16.03 -0.79
CA ILE A 265 17.99 -16.58 0.39
C ILE A 265 16.63 -17.16 -0.01
N ALA A 266 15.87 -16.46 -0.86
CA ALA A 266 14.57 -16.94 -1.33
C ALA A 266 14.68 -18.23 -2.16
N ALA A 267 15.74 -18.38 -2.96
CA ALA A 267 16.02 -19.61 -3.69
C ALA A 267 16.29 -20.78 -2.72
N ILE A 268 17.16 -20.59 -1.73
CA ILE A 268 17.47 -21.62 -0.71
C ILE A 268 16.19 -22.05 0.04
N ALA A 269 15.37 -21.09 0.48
CA ALA A 269 14.11 -21.37 1.17
C ALA A 269 13.11 -22.15 0.29
N SER A 270 13.06 -21.84 -1.02
CA SER A 270 12.19 -22.54 -1.98
C SER A 270 12.60 -23.99 -2.16
N TYR A 271 13.91 -24.28 -2.22
CA TYR A 271 14.42 -25.65 -2.29
C TYR A 271 14.18 -26.42 -0.99
N GLY A 272 14.36 -25.78 0.18
CA GLY A 272 14.06 -26.39 1.47
C GLY A 272 12.58 -26.80 1.59
N ARG A 273 11.67 -25.93 1.13
CA ARG A 273 10.23 -26.22 1.10
C ARG A 273 9.87 -27.34 0.12
N ALA A 274 10.53 -27.40 -1.04
CA ALA A 274 10.34 -28.51 -1.97
C ALA A 274 10.76 -29.86 -1.36
N HIS A 275 11.87 -29.91 -0.62
CA HIS A 275 12.28 -31.13 0.11
C HIS A 275 11.28 -31.51 1.21
N GLN A 276 10.74 -30.54 1.95
CA GLN A 276 9.72 -30.79 2.96
C GLN A 276 8.44 -31.38 2.34
N ILE A 277 7.98 -30.83 1.22
CA ILE A 277 6.81 -31.33 0.48
C ILE A 277 7.02 -32.79 0.02
N THR A 278 8.22 -33.13 -0.46
CA THR A 278 8.54 -34.51 -0.85
C THR A 278 8.58 -35.45 0.36
N GLY A 279 9.02 -34.98 1.52
CA GLY A 279 8.98 -35.72 2.79
C GLY A 279 7.55 -36.00 3.28
N ASP A 280 6.65 -35.03 3.10
CA ASP A 280 5.24 -35.08 3.52
C ASP A 280 4.29 -35.45 2.37
N SER A 281 4.70 -36.39 1.52
CA SER A 281 4.00 -36.77 0.27
C SER A 281 2.52 -37.19 0.41
N GLY A 282 2.05 -37.49 1.63
CA GLY A 282 0.64 -37.80 1.90
C GLY A 282 -0.29 -36.59 1.94
N GLN A 283 0.25 -35.36 2.04
CA GLN A 283 -0.54 -34.13 2.21
C GLN A 283 -0.45 -33.15 1.03
N TYR A 284 0.45 -33.39 0.08
CA TYR A 284 0.75 -32.44 -0.99
C TYR A 284 0.76 -33.13 -2.35
N PHE A 285 0.34 -32.40 -3.39
CA PHE A 285 0.39 -32.90 -4.76
C PHE A 285 1.78 -32.68 -5.35
N LEU A 286 2.19 -33.58 -6.25
CA LEU A 286 3.46 -33.47 -7.00
C LEU A 286 3.59 -32.12 -7.73
N SER A 287 2.47 -31.57 -8.22
CA SER A 287 2.40 -30.26 -8.87
C SER A 287 2.88 -29.11 -7.97
N ASP A 288 2.68 -29.21 -6.65
CA ASP A 288 3.12 -28.18 -5.70
C ASP A 288 4.64 -28.19 -5.52
N ALA A 289 5.25 -29.39 -5.53
CA ALA A 289 6.70 -29.52 -5.53
C ALA A 289 7.31 -28.96 -6.82
N GLU A 290 6.75 -29.30 -7.99
CA GLU A 290 7.22 -28.80 -9.28
C GLU A 290 7.11 -27.27 -9.40
N ALA A 291 6.01 -26.69 -8.92
CA ALA A 291 5.83 -25.24 -8.90
C ALA A 291 6.88 -24.53 -8.04
N ASN A 292 7.23 -25.08 -6.87
CA ASN A 292 8.27 -24.53 -6.01
C ASN A 292 9.67 -24.68 -6.62
N VAL A 293 9.99 -25.81 -7.26
CA VAL A 293 11.26 -26.00 -7.99
C VAL A 293 11.37 -25.01 -9.14
N ARG A 294 10.30 -24.79 -9.91
CA ARG A 294 10.30 -23.83 -11.02
C ARG A 294 10.55 -22.39 -10.51
N ARG A 295 9.92 -21.97 -9.40
CA ARG A 295 10.19 -20.67 -8.77
C ARG A 295 11.62 -20.57 -8.26
N GLY A 296 12.13 -21.60 -7.60
CA GLY A 296 13.52 -21.67 -7.13
C GLY A 296 14.52 -21.47 -8.27
N ARG A 297 14.29 -22.12 -9.42
CA ARG A 297 15.13 -21.94 -10.62
C ARG A 297 15.10 -20.52 -11.16
N THR A 298 13.93 -19.89 -11.21
CA THR A 298 13.80 -18.48 -11.63
C THR A 298 14.57 -17.56 -10.68
N PHE A 299 14.47 -17.77 -9.36
CA PHE A 299 15.22 -16.97 -8.40
C PHE A 299 16.73 -17.14 -8.53
N VAL A 300 17.23 -18.35 -8.80
CA VAL A 300 18.66 -18.57 -9.08
C VAL A 300 19.13 -17.75 -10.27
N TRP A 301 18.38 -17.73 -11.37
CA TRP A 301 18.74 -16.93 -12.55
C TRP A 301 18.75 -15.42 -12.26
N ILE A 302 17.78 -14.93 -11.49
CA ILE A 302 17.73 -13.54 -11.05
C ILE A 302 18.94 -13.21 -10.17
N THR A 303 19.30 -14.09 -9.23
CA THR A 303 20.48 -13.92 -8.36
C THR A 303 21.77 -13.86 -9.17
N ILE A 304 21.95 -14.75 -10.16
CA ILE A 304 23.12 -14.76 -11.04
C ILE A 304 23.19 -13.44 -11.84
N GLY A 305 22.06 -13.00 -12.42
CA GLY A 305 21.99 -11.76 -13.18
C GLY A 305 22.30 -10.51 -12.33
N ALA A 306 21.70 -10.42 -11.14
CA ALA A 306 21.94 -9.33 -10.19
C ALA A 306 23.39 -9.34 -9.67
N GLY A 307 23.95 -10.51 -9.38
CA GLY A 307 25.35 -10.67 -8.96
C GLY A 307 26.33 -10.23 -10.04
N ALA A 308 26.10 -10.62 -11.31
CA ALA A 308 26.92 -10.17 -12.43
C ALA A 308 26.87 -8.65 -12.61
N ALA A 309 25.67 -8.04 -12.49
CA ALA A 309 25.51 -6.59 -12.55
C ALA A 309 26.23 -5.88 -11.39
N ALA A 310 26.14 -6.41 -10.16
CA ALA A 310 26.84 -5.89 -8.99
C ALA A 310 28.37 -5.88 -9.20
N ILE A 311 28.93 -6.99 -9.72
CA ILE A 311 30.36 -7.07 -10.05
C ILE A 311 30.73 -6.04 -11.13
N GLY A 312 29.91 -5.91 -12.17
CA GLY A 312 30.12 -4.93 -13.24
C GLY A 312 30.19 -3.48 -12.73
N CYS A 313 29.37 -3.11 -11.73
CA CYS A 313 29.41 -1.78 -11.11
C CYS A 313 30.51 -1.61 -10.04
N ALA A 314 30.89 -2.69 -9.36
CA ALA A 314 31.93 -2.68 -8.34
C ALA A 314 33.33 -2.43 -8.93
N ILE A 315 33.63 -2.94 -10.12
CA ILE A 315 34.94 -2.81 -10.77
C ILE A 315 35.31 -1.32 -11.03
N PRO A 316 34.49 -0.49 -11.69
CA PRO A 316 34.75 0.95 -11.85
C PRO A 316 34.90 1.68 -10.52
N THR A 317 34.10 1.31 -9.51
CA THR A 317 34.14 1.92 -8.17
C THR A 317 35.48 1.62 -7.50
N ALA A 318 35.96 0.38 -7.57
CA ALA A 318 37.25 -0.04 -7.04
C ALA A 318 38.41 0.67 -7.77
N ILE A 319 38.37 0.74 -9.11
CA ILE A 319 39.38 1.45 -9.92
C ILE A 319 39.42 2.94 -9.52
N TYR A 320 38.27 3.59 -9.38
CA TYR A 320 38.20 5.00 -8.99
C TYR A 320 38.79 5.23 -7.58
N PHE A 321 38.40 4.41 -6.60
CA PHE A 321 38.94 4.49 -5.24
C PHE A 321 40.45 4.20 -5.16
N SER A 322 40.97 3.33 -6.03
CA SER A 322 42.40 3.04 -6.12
C SER A 322 43.22 4.12 -6.82
N ARG A 323 42.57 5.02 -7.58
CA ARG A 323 43.24 6.09 -8.33
C ARG A 323 43.33 7.40 -7.55
N ASP A 324 42.39 7.62 -6.63
CA ASP A 324 42.31 8.81 -5.77
C ASP A 324 43.13 8.68 -4.48
N ARG A 325 43.53 7.45 -4.14
CA ARG A 325 44.53 7.19 -3.11
C ARG A 325 45.77 6.67 -3.80
N ASP A 326 46.97 7.15 -3.44
CA ASP A 326 48.28 6.59 -3.85
C ASP A 326 48.48 5.15 -3.29
N LEU A 327 47.51 4.25 -3.48
CA LEU A 327 47.55 2.85 -3.07
C LEU A 327 48.17 2.03 -4.19
N ASN A 328 49.48 2.19 -4.37
CA ASN A 328 50.26 1.50 -5.40
C ASN A 328 50.30 -0.05 -5.26
N HIS A 329 49.61 -0.68 -4.30
CA HIS A 329 49.73 -2.12 -4.03
C HIS A 329 48.43 -2.84 -3.58
N LEU A 330 47.25 -2.47 -4.10
CA LEU A 330 46.03 -3.29 -3.91
C LEU A 330 45.81 -4.20 -5.13
N ILE A 331 45.95 -5.52 -4.94
CA ILE A 331 45.69 -6.55 -5.95
C ILE A 331 44.34 -7.21 -5.62
N ILE A 332 43.36 -7.08 -6.52
CA ILE A 332 42.10 -7.81 -6.45
C ILE A 332 42.16 -8.91 -7.50
N ALA A 333 42.12 -10.17 -7.09
CA ALA A 333 42.13 -11.32 -7.98
C ALA A 333 40.86 -12.16 -7.79
N PRO A 334 40.05 -12.40 -8.84
CA PRO A 334 38.98 -13.38 -8.75
C PRO A 334 39.58 -14.78 -8.61
N ILE A 335 39.04 -15.58 -7.69
CA ILE A 335 39.42 -16.98 -7.52
C ILE A 335 38.21 -17.84 -7.85
N ALA A 336 38.38 -18.76 -8.80
CA ALA A 336 37.39 -19.77 -9.13
C ALA A 336 37.96 -21.16 -8.82
N ALA A 337 37.23 -21.92 -8.01
CA ALA A 337 37.45 -23.34 -7.74
C ALA A 337 36.19 -24.13 -8.12
N PRO A 338 36.27 -25.46 -8.33
CA PRO A 338 35.15 -26.28 -8.83
C PRO A 338 33.83 -26.14 -8.07
N HIS A 339 33.86 -25.70 -6.80
CA HIS A 339 32.68 -25.51 -5.96
C HIS A 339 32.57 -24.14 -5.29
N HIS A 340 33.51 -23.22 -5.56
CA HIS A 340 33.55 -21.91 -4.92
C HIS A 340 33.98 -20.83 -5.90
N ALA A 341 33.28 -19.70 -5.89
CA ALA A 341 33.73 -18.47 -6.51
C ALA A 341 33.94 -17.43 -5.41
N GLY A 342 35.06 -16.73 -5.43
CA GLY A 342 35.40 -15.72 -4.46
C GLY A 342 36.26 -14.62 -5.06
N ILE A 343 36.52 -13.59 -4.26
CA ILE A 343 37.41 -12.48 -4.60
C ILE A 343 38.49 -12.45 -3.52
N ALA A 344 39.76 -12.57 -3.90
CA ALA A 344 40.87 -12.28 -3.00
C ALA A 344 41.27 -10.82 -3.14
N VAL A 345 41.40 -10.15 -2.01
CA VAL A 345 41.93 -8.79 -1.91
C VAL A 345 43.25 -8.87 -1.16
N GLY A 346 44.36 -8.66 -1.86
CA GLY A 346 45.70 -8.65 -1.30
C GLY A 346 46.28 -7.24 -1.37
N GLY A 347 46.80 -6.73 -0.26
CA GLY A 347 47.49 -5.45 -0.22
C GLY A 347 48.30 -5.27 1.06
N ARG A 348 49.16 -4.26 1.08
CA ARG A 348 49.90 -3.85 2.28
C ARG A 348 48.97 -2.93 3.09
N PHE A 349 48.37 -3.47 4.15
CA PHE A 349 47.54 -2.73 5.10
C PHE A 349 48.41 -1.99 6.12
#